data_AF-A0A1W1Y4U3-F1
#
_entry.id   AF-A0A1W1Y4U3-F1
#
_cell.length_a   1.000
_cell.length_b   1.000
_cell.length_c   1.000
_cell.angle_alpha   90.00
_cell.angle_beta   90.00
_cell.angle_gamma   90.00
#
_symmetry.space_group_name_H-M   'P 1'
#
loop_
_entity.id
_entity.type
_entity.pdbx_description
1 polymer ?
#
loop_
_entity_poly.entity_id
_entity_poly.type
_entity_poly.pdbx_seq_one_letter_code
_entity_poly.pdbx_strand_id
1 'polypeptide(L)' 'MYDMIPLFCGGIIFVLGLLMVAMPKQMTKKEMRDDPAVVEKTRKSGMIEIVCGVLIILIRLARIFL' A
#
# COMPACT_ATOMS: atom_id res chain seq x y z
N MET A 1 3.14 -20.75 -11.46
CA MET A 1 2.68 -19.39 -11.85
C MET A 1 1.69 -18.80 -10.86
N TYR A 2 0.63 -19.51 -10.46
CA TYR A 2 -0.37 -19.01 -9.50
C TYR A 2 0.18 -18.66 -8.11
N ASP A 3 1.25 -19.33 -7.68
CA ASP A 3 1.90 -19.09 -6.39
C ASP A 3 2.69 -17.78 -6.27
N MET A 4 3.07 -17.18 -7.42
CA MET A 4 3.80 -15.91 -7.47
C MET A 4 2.86 -14.70 -7.49
N ILE A 5 1.58 -14.91 -7.83
CA ILE A 5 0.57 -13.85 -7.91
C ILE A 5 0.41 -13.11 -6.57
N PRO A 6 0.28 -13.78 -5.42
CA PRO A 6 0.13 -13.09 -4.14
C PRO A 6 1.36 -12.26 -3.76
N LEU A 7 2.55 -12.75 -4.11
CA LEU A 7 3.80 -12.04 -3.86
C LEU A 7 3.87 -10.74 -4.68
N PHE A 8 3.51 -10.83 -5.96
CA PHE A 8 3.47 -9.69 -6.87
C PHE A 8 2.39 -8.68 -6.47
N CYS A 9 1.18 -9.15 -6.15
CA CYS A 9 0.09 -8.30 -5.65
C CYS A 9 0.47 -7.61 -4.33
N GLY A 10 1.06 -8.34 -3.38
CA GLY A 10 1.55 -7.78 -2.13
C GLY A 10 2.61 -6.70 -2.36
N GLY A 11 3.53 -6.95 -3.30
CA GLY A 11 4.53 -5.96 -3.71
C GLY A 11 3.92 -4.69 -4.32
N ILE A 12 2.93 -4.83 -5.22
CA ILE A 12 2.22 -3.67 -5.79
C ILE A 12 1.51 -2.87 -4.71
N ILE A 13 0.76 -3.53 -3.81
CA ILE A 13 0.05 -2.86 -2.71
C ILE A 13 1.03 -2.12 -1.81
N PHE A 14 2.19 -2.73 -1.50
CA PHE A 14 3.23 -2.09 -0.71
C PHE A 14 3.78 -0.83 -1.38
N VAL A 15 4.07 -0.89 -2.69
CA VAL A 15 4.56 0.27 -3.45
C VAL A 15 3.50 1.37 -3.54
N LEU A 16 2.23 1.02 -3.77
CA LEU A 16 1.14 1.99 -3.78
C LEU A 16 0.96 2.68 -2.42
N GLY A 17 0.99 1.91 -1.33
CA GLY A 17 0.97 2.46 0.02
C GLY A 17 2.15 3.41 0.29
N LEU A 18 3.36 3.05 -0.16
CA LEU A 18 4.55 3.91 -0.09
C LEU A 18 4.35 5.23 -0.84
N LEU A 19 3.81 5.20 -2.05
CA LEU A 19 3.52 6.40 -2.84
C LEU A 19 2.45 7.27 -2.18
N MET A 20 1.41 6.66 -1.59
CA MET A 20 0.39 7.38 -0.81
C MET A 20 0.96 8.04 0.43
N VAL A 21 1.96 7.45 1.09
CA VAL A 21 2.61 8.04 2.27
C VAL A 21 3.61 9.13 1.89
N ALA A 22 4.39 8.93 0.81
CA ALA A 22 5.43 9.86 0.36
C ALA A 22 4.85 11.09 -0.36
N MET A 23 3.82 10.89 -1.18
CA MET A 23 3.21 11.95 -2.00
C MET A 23 1.67 11.97 -1.88
N PRO A 24 1.10 12.08 -0.65
CA PRO A 24 -0.34 12.00 -0.42
C PRO A 24 -1.12 13.07 -1.20
N LYS A 25 -0.55 14.27 -1.39
CA LYS A 25 -1.16 15.33 -2.20
C LYS A 25 -1.32 14.95 -3.66
N GLN A 26 -0.34 14.26 -4.26
CA GLN A 26 -0.44 13.84 -5.66
C GLN A 26 -1.42 12.69 -5.84
N MET A 27 -1.52 11.80 -4.85
CA MET A 27 -2.43 10.66 -4.83
C MET A 27 -3.88 11.04 -4.48
N THR A 28 -4.07 12.20 -3.84
CA THR A 28 -5.40 12.75 -3.55
C THR A 28 -6.00 13.37 -4.82
N LYS A 29 -7.32 13.22 -5.02
CA LYS A 29 -8.06 13.83 -6.15
C LYS A 29 -7.78 15.33 -6.21
N LYS A 30 -7.59 15.87 -7.42
CA LYS A 30 -7.21 17.29 -7.66
C LYS A 30 -8.07 18.29 -6.88
N GLU A 31 -9.38 18.05 -6.82
CA GLU A 31 -10.37 18.88 -6.13
C GLU A 31 -10.25 18.90 -4.60
N MET A 32 -9.56 17.92 -4.00
CA MET A 32 -9.45 17.77 -2.54
C MET A 32 -7.99 17.82 -2.04
N ARG A 33 -7.02 18.22 -2.89
CA ARG A 33 -5.60 18.28 -2.52
C ARG A 33 -5.26 19.39 -1.53
N ASP A 34 -6.11 20.41 -1.47
CA ASP A 34 -5.94 21.57 -0.59
C ASP A 34 -6.60 21.35 0.78
N ASP A 35 -7.40 20.31 0.95
CA ASP A 35 -7.97 19.93 2.25
C ASP A 35 -6.94 19.11 3.06
N PRO A 36 -6.39 19.66 4.16
CA PRO A 36 -5.40 18.96 4.97
C PRO A 36 -5.94 17.68 5.61
N ALA A 37 -7.24 17.62 5.94
CA ALA A 37 -7.84 16.44 6.56
C ALA A 37 -7.89 15.26 5.57
N VAL A 38 -8.16 15.54 4.30
CA VAL A 38 -8.17 14.52 3.23
C VAL A 38 -6.75 14.02 2.97
N VAL A 39 -5.76 14.93 2.88
CA VAL A 39 -4.36 14.57 2.66
C VAL A 39 -3.83 13.71 3.81
N GLU A 40 -4.15 14.06 5.06
CA GLU A 40 -3.77 13.26 6.23
C GLU A 40 -4.44 11.88 6.24
N LYS A 41 -5.72 11.82 5.87
CA LYS A 41 -6.45 10.55 5.72
C LYS A 41 -5.81 9.67 4.65
N THR A 42 -5.46 10.21 3.48
CA THR A 42 -4.75 9.50 2.41
C THR A 42 -3.41 8.95 2.91
N ARG A 43 -2.66 9.73 3.69
CA ARG A 43 -1.39 9.28 4.28
C ARG A 43 -1.59 8.14 5.28
N LYS A 44 -2.61 8.22 6.14
CA LYS A 44 -2.96 7.15 7.09
C LYS A 44 -3.41 5.87 6.37
N SER A 45 -4.24 5.99 5.33
CA SER A 45 -4.62 4.86 4.48
C SER A 45 -3.40 4.22 3.82
N GLY A 46 -2.46 5.01 3.30
CA GLY A 46 -1.22 4.50 2.73
C GLY A 46 -0.38 3.70 3.72
N MET A 47 -0.31 4.11 4.99
CA MET A 47 0.36 3.32 6.03
C MET A 47 -0.33 1.98 6.28
N ILE A 48 -1.66 1.93 6.26
CA ILE A 48 -2.42 0.68 6.39
C ILE A 48 -2.16 -0.24 5.20
N GLU A 49 -2.13 0.30 3.98
CA GLU A 49 -1.81 -0.47 2.77
C GLU A 49 -0.40 -1.04 2.81
N ILE A 50 0.59 -0.28 3.29
CA ILE A 50 1.96 -0.78 3.51
C ILE A 50 1.94 -2.00 4.43
N VAL A 51 1.26 -1.90 5.59
CA VAL A 51 1.17 -3.01 6.55
C VAL A 51 0.49 -4.23 5.93
N CYS A 52 -0.62 -4.04 5.21
CA CYS A 52 -1.31 -5.12 4.50
C CYS A 52 -0.42 -5.79 3.45
N GLY A 53 0.29 -5.01 2.63
CA GLY A 53 1.22 -5.52 1.63
C GLY A 53 2.34 -6.36 2.24
N VAL A 54 2.94 -5.87 3.33
CA VAL A 54 3.96 -6.61 4.09
C VAL A 54 3.41 -7.92 4.65
N LEU A 55 2.21 -7.90 5.25
CA LEU A 55 1.59 -9.12 5.80
C LEU A 55 1.33 -10.18 4.72
N ILE A 56 0.84 -9.79 3.55
CA ILE A 56 0.62 -10.71 2.42
C ILE A 56 1.94 -11.36 1.98
N ILE A 57 3.01 -10.56 1.86
CA ILE A 57 4.35 -11.05 1.50
C ILE A 57 4.87 -12.01 2.57
N LEU A 58 4.73 -11.66 3.86
CA LEU A 58 5.19 -12.49 4.98
C LEU A 58 4.44 -13.82 5.07
N ILE A 59 3.11 -13.82 4.94
CA ILE A 59 2.30 -15.05 4.94
C ILE A 59 2.72 -15.95 3.77
N ARG A 60 2.97 -15.36 2.60
CA ARG A 60 3.39 -16.13 1.43
C ARG A 60 4.80 -16.70 1.59
N LEU A 61 5.73 -15.91 2.12
CA LEU A 61 7.08 -16.39 2.46
C LEU A 61 7.02 -17.52 3.47
N ALA A 62 6.26 -17.36 4.56
CA ALA A 62 6.08 -18.40 5.57
C ALA A 62 5.56 -19.70 4.96
N ARG A 63 4.59 -19.63 4.04
CA ARG A 63 4.06 -20.81 3.33
C ARG A 63 5.03 -21.44 2.32
N ILE A 64 6.02 -20.69 1.83
CA ILE A 64 7.07 -21.24 0.94
C ILE A 64 8.11 -22.00 1.77
N PHE A 65 8.39 -21.53 2.99
CA PHE A 65 9.41 -22.09 3.86
C PHE A 65 8.92 -23.22 4.79
N LEU A 66 7.61 -23.35 5.00
CA LEU A 66 6.96 -24.26 5.95
C LEU A 66 6.05 -25.24 5.20
#